data_AF-A0AAW1SSM8-F1
#
_entry.id   AF-A0AAW1SSM8-F1
#
_cell.length_a   1.000
_cell.length_b   1.000
_cell.length_c   1.000
_cell.angle_alpha   90.00
_cell.angle_beta   90.00
_cell.angle_gamma   90.00
#
_symmetry.space_group_name_H-M   'P 1'
#
loop_
_entity.id
_entity.type
_entity.pdbx_description
1 polymer ?
#
loop_
_entity_poly.entity_id
_entity_poly.type
_entity_poly.pdbx_seq_one_letter_code
_entity_poly.pdbx_strand_id
1 'polypeptide(L)'
;MIGANQVAMMPVFDLIETQLARKRLIAGFPSRLLVRTIITVAIGAIAVTLPFFGTILNFIGGVAACAVIFWIPPLIWVILKRGKQRHLAFNMFLVVAWIIVGLLACIGALRDVIVIASSYHFFS
;
A
#
# COMPACT_ATOMS: atom_id res chain seq x y z
N MET A 1 -4.70 -18.60 -7.50
CA MET A 1 -4.03 -17.33 -7.09
C MET A 1 -2.61 -17.54 -6.51
N ILE A 2 -2.09 -18.78 -6.40
CA ILE A 2 -0.77 -19.04 -5.81
C ILE A 2 0.38 -18.47 -6.66
N GLY A 3 0.32 -18.59 -7.99
CA GLY A 3 1.37 -18.08 -8.88
C GLY A 3 1.45 -16.55 -8.95
N ALA A 4 0.31 -15.85 -8.89
CA ALA A 4 0.28 -14.38 -8.92
C ALA A 4 0.95 -13.77 -7.67
N ASN A 5 0.71 -14.38 -6.49
CA ASN A 5 1.33 -13.94 -5.25
C ASN A 5 2.86 -14.09 -5.28
N GLN A 6 3.37 -15.14 -5.93
CA GLN A 6 4.83 -15.34 -6.07
C GLN A 6 5.47 -14.22 -6.90
N VAL A 7 4.85 -13.84 -8.02
CA VAL A 7 5.36 -12.76 -8.88
C VAL A 7 5.22 -11.40 -8.20
N ALA A 8 4.09 -11.13 -7.53
CA ALA A 8 3.85 -9.86 -6.85
C ALA A 8 4.82 -9.60 -5.69
N MET A 9 5.31 -10.65 -5.01
CA MET A 9 6.25 -10.50 -3.90
C MET A 9 7.72 -10.37 -4.32
N MET A 10 8.09 -10.73 -5.56
CA MET A 10 9.48 -10.61 -6.05
C MET A 10 10.11 -9.23 -5.80
N PRO A 11 9.48 -8.10 -6.16
CA PRO A 11 10.09 -6.79 -5.93
C PRO A 11 10.27 -6.47 -4.44
N VAL A 12 9.39 -6.97 -3.58
CA VAL A 12 9.49 -6.76 -2.12
C VAL A 12 10.67 -7.53 -1.55
N PHE A 13 10.86 -8.78 -1.97
CA PHE A 13 11.99 -9.59 -1.54
C PHE A 13 13.32 -9.00 -2.03
N ASP A 14 13.39 -8.56 -3.28
CA ASP A 14 14.60 -7.96 -3.85
C ASP A 14 14.95 -6.63 -3.16
N LEU A 15 13.95 -5.82 -2.78
CA LEU A 15 14.18 -4.59 -2.01
C LEU A 15 14.76 -4.89 -0.62
N ILE A 16 14.26 -5.92 0.07
CA ILE A 16 14.74 -6.26 1.42
C ILE A 16 16.14 -6.86 1.35
N GLU A 17 16.40 -7.73 0.37
CA GLU A 17 17.72 -8.33 0.16
C GLU A 17 18.77 -7.27 -0.20
N THR A 18 18.44 -6.30 -1.07
CA THR A 18 19.36 -5.20 -1.39
C THR A 18 19.65 -4.30 -0.20
N GLN A 19 18.68 -4.05 0.68
CA GLN A 19 18.89 -3.29 1.92
C GLN A 19 19.74 -4.07 2.94
N LEU A 20 19.53 -5.38 3.05
CA LEU A 20 20.28 -6.25 3.96
C LEU A 20 21.73 -6.42 3.49
N ALA A 21 21.93 -6.57 2.18
CA ALA A 21 23.24 -6.60 1.53
C ALA A 21 23.96 -5.25 1.67
N ARG A 22 23.25 -4.12 1.53
CA ARG A 22 23.79 -2.78 1.77
C ARG A 22 24.27 -2.62 3.22
N LYS A 23 23.59 -3.23 4.19
CA LYS A 23 23.99 -3.24 5.62
C LYS A 23 25.04 -4.32 5.95
N ARG A 24 25.53 -5.09 4.97
CA ARG A 24 26.50 -6.20 5.13
C ARG A 24 26.11 -7.25 6.18
N LEU A 25 24.82 -7.39 6.50
CA LEU A 25 24.38 -8.30 7.56
C LEU A 25 24.39 -9.76 7.11
N ILE A 26 23.80 -10.05 5.95
CA ILE A 26 23.73 -11.40 5.37
C ILE A 26 23.67 -11.26 3.85
N ALA A 27 24.47 -12.00 3.11
CA ALA A 27 24.48 -11.99 1.65
C ALA A 27 24.42 -13.42 1.08
N GLY A 28 23.63 -13.62 0.03
CA GLY A 28 23.55 -14.90 -0.71
C GLY A 28 22.37 -15.80 -0.32
N PHE A 29 22.46 -17.08 -0.71
CA PHE A 29 21.39 -18.08 -0.59
C PHE A 29 20.70 -18.19 0.78
N PRO A 30 21.40 -18.16 1.93
CA PRO A 30 20.74 -18.24 3.24
C PRO A 30 19.87 -17.01 3.55
N SER A 31 20.24 -15.82 3.07
CA SER A 31 19.43 -14.62 3.25
C SER A 31 18.09 -14.73 2.52
N ARG A 32 18.10 -15.30 1.31
CA ARG A 32 16.91 -15.47 0.47
C ARG A 32 15.91 -16.45 1.09
N LEU A 33 16.39 -17.53 1.69
CA LEU A 33 15.53 -18.52 2.36
C LEU A 33 14.93 -17.95 3.66
N LEU A 34 15.74 -17.26 4.46
CA LEU A 34 15.27 -16.64 5.71
C LEU A 34 14.26 -15.52 5.44
N VAL A 35 14.57 -14.59 4.55
CA VAL A 35 13.68 -13.46 4.22
C VAL A 35 12.33 -13.95 3.71
N ARG A 36 12.31 -14.93 2.80
CA ARG A 36 11.06 -15.49 2.26
C ARG A 36 10.24 -16.19 3.33
N THR A 37 10.87 -16.98 4.20
CA THR A 37 10.16 -17.73 5.24
C THR A 37 9.60 -16.77 6.29
N ILE A 38 10.40 -15.83 6.78
CA ILE A 38 10.00 -14.86 7.81
C ILE A 38 8.83 -14.00 7.32
N ILE A 39 8.93 -13.43 6.12
CA ILE A 39 7.88 -12.55 5.58
C ILE A 39 6.58 -13.34 5.34
N THR A 40 6.66 -14.54 4.77
CA THR A 40 5.47 -15.34 4.47
C THR A 40 4.76 -15.76 5.77
N VAL A 41 5.53 -16.21 6.78
CA VAL A 41 4.97 -16.58 8.09
C VAL A 41 4.40 -15.36 8.80
N ALA A 42 5.07 -14.21 8.75
CA ALA A 42 4.57 -12.98 9.35
C ALA A 42 3.25 -12.52 8.72
N ILE A 43 3.15 -12.51 7.38
CA ILE A 43 1.90 -12.16 6.68
C ILE A 43 0.79 -13.14 7.04
N GLY A 44 1.09 -14.45 7.07
CA GLY A 44 0.12 -15.48 7.47
C GLY A 44 -0.37 -15.30 8.92
N ALA A 45 0.54 -15.02 9.86
CA ALA A 45 0.19 -14.77 11.25
C ALA A 45 -0.70 -13.53 11.41
N ILE A 46 -0.39 -12.44 10.69
CA ILE A 46 -1.20 -11.21 10.69
C ILE A 46 -2.59 -11.48 10.09
N ALA A 47 -2.67 -12.25 9.01
CA ALA A 47 -3.93 -12.58 8.35
C ALA A 47 -4.85 -13.44 9.23
N VAL A 48 -4.30 -14.35 10.04
CA VAL A 48 -5.07 -15.21 10.96
C VAL A 48 -5.51 -14.45 12.22
N THR A 49 -4.70 -13.52 12.72
CA THR A 49 -4.98 -12.77 13.95
C THR A 49 -5.94 -11.60 13.77
N LEU A 50 -6.07 -11.06 12.56
CA LEU A 50 -6.93 -9.92 12.28
C LEU A 50 -8.22 -10.35 11.55
N PRO A 51 -9.38 -10.42 12.23
CA PRO A 51 -10.65 -10.79 11.60
C PRO A 51 -11.08 -9.81 10.49
N PHE A 52 -10.58 -8.58 10.51
CA PHE A 52 -10.86 -7.51 9.53
C PHE A 52 -9.72 -7.28 8.52
N PHE A 53 -8.78 -8.23 8.37
CA PHE A 53 -7.57 -8.05 7.56
C PHE A 53 -7.88 -7.63 6.10
N GLY A 54 -8.89 -8.23 5.48
CA GLY A 54 -9.26 -7.93 4.09
C GLY A 54 -9.70 -6.48 3.88
N THR A 55 -10.53 -5.94 4.79
CA THR A 55 -11.02 -4.56 4.71
C THR A 55 -9.89 -3.56 4.93
N ILE A 56 -9.01 -3.82 5.90
CA ILE A 56 -7.84 -2.98 6.18
C ILE A 56 -6.86 -3.01 5.01
N LEU A 57 -6.61 -4.19 4.43
CA LEU A 57 -5.73 -4.34 3.28
C LEU A 57 -6.27 -3.61 2.05
N ASN A 58 -7.59 -3.69 1.80
CA ASN A 58 -8.22 -2.96 0.72
C ASN A 58 -8.14 -1.44 0.94
N PHE A 59 -8.29 -0.98 2.18
CA PHE A 59 -8.14 0.43 2.53
C PHE A 59 -6.71 0.93 2.25
N ILE A 60 -5.70 0.25 2.79
CA ILE A 60 -4.30 0.65 2.63
C ILE A 60 -3.87 0.54 1.16
N GLY A 61 -4.21 -0.56 0.49
CA GLY A 61 -3.91 -0.79 -0.91
C GLY A 61 -4.58 0.23 -1.83
N GLY A 62 -5.84 0.56 -1.55
CA GLY A 62 -6.60 1.58 -2.28
C GLY A 62 -6.00 2.97 -2.12
N VAL A 63 -5.67 3.39 -0.90
CA VAL A 63 -5.04 4.70 -0.64
C VAL A 63 -3.65 4.77 -1.27
N ALA A 64 -2.82 3.74 -1.11
CA ALA A 64 -1.48 3.71 -1.70
C ALA A 64 -1.54 3.75 -3.24
N ALA A 65 -2.44 2.98 -3.86
CA ALA A 65 -2.62 2.99 -5.31
C ALA A 65 -3.14 4.36 -5.78
N CYS A 66 -4.11 4.96 -5.07
CA CYS A 66 -4.61 6.29 -5.39
C CYS A 66 -3.51 7.36 -5.29
N ALA A 67 -2.66 7.29 -4.27
CA ALA A 67 -1.55 8.21 -4.12
C ALA A 67 -0.59 8.11 -5.31
N VAL A 68 -0.22 6.89 -5.72
CA VAL A 68 0.72 6.68 -6.83
C VAL A 68 0.15 7.09 -8.17
N ILE A 69 -1.12 6.81 -8.44
CA ILE A 69 -1.73 7.05 -9.75
C ILE A 69 -2.23 8.50 -9.89
N PHE A 70 -2.79 9.07 -8.82
CA PHE A 70 -3.51 10.34 -8.91
C PHE A 70 -2.83 11.50 -8.20
N TRP A 71 -2.05 11.26 -7.14
CA TRP A 71 -1.41 12.35 -6.40
C TRP A 71 0.01 12.63 -6.89
N ILE A 72 0.82 11.58 -7.08
CA ILE A 72 2.25 11.70 -7.43
C ILE A 72 2.47 12.37 -8.81
N PRO A 73 1.80 11.98 -9.91
CA PRO A 73 2.13 12.55 -11.23
C PRO A 73 1.84 14.05 -11.34
N PRO A 74 0.69 14.58 -10.86
CA PRO A 74 0.46 16.01 -10.82
C PRO A 74 1.44 16.73 -9.89
N LEU A 75 1.83 16.15 -8.76
CA LEU A 75 2.82 16.76 -7.85
C LEU A 75 4.19 16.92 -8.52
N ILE A 76 4.67 15.86 -9.18
CA ILE A 76 5.93 15.88 -9.94
C ILE A 76 5.86 16.93 -11.04
N TRP A 77 4.73 17.00 -11.75
CA TRP A 77 4.53 17.99 -12.81
C TRP A 77 4.59 19.42 -12.25
N VAL A 78 3.94 19.71 -11.12
CA VAL A 78 3.95 21.03 -10.47
C VAL A 78 5.36 21.44 -10.04
N ILE A 79 6.15 20.49 -9.50
CA ILE A 79 7.54 20.72 -9.12
C ILE A 79 8.42 21.02 -10.35
N LEU A 80 8.23 20.27 -11.44
CA LEU A 80 9.07 20.35 -12.64
C LEU A 80 8.72 21.51 -13.58
N LYS A 81 7.44 21.92 -13.67
CA LYS A 81 6.91 22.88 -14.66
C LYS A 81 6.50 24.22 -14.05
N ARG A 82 7.24 24.72 -13.05
CA ARG A 82 6.99 25.98 -12.32
C ARG A 82 6.77 27.27 -13.15
N GLY A 83 6.87 27.25 -14.49
CA GLY A 83 6.81 28.43 -15.36
C GLY A 83 5.61 28.57 -16.33
N LYS A 84 4.74 27.57 -16.53
CA LYS A 84 3.60 27.68 -17.48
C LYS A 84 2.24 27.75 -16.76
N GLN A 85 1.70 28.97 -16.63
CA GLN A 85 0.58 29.29 -15.74
C GLN A 85 -0.76 28.60 -16.08
N ARG A 86 -1.11 28.41 -17.36
CA ARG A 86 -2.44 27.86 -17.74
C ARG A 86 -2.65 26.38 -17.35
N HIS A 87 -1.61 25.56 -17.41
CA HIS A 87 -1.71 24.14 -17.02
C HIS A 87 -1.47 23.92 -15.52
N LEU A 88 -0.88 24.90 -14.83
CA LEU A 88 -0.61 24.85 -13.40
C LEU A 88 -1.91 24.89 -12.59
N ALA A 89 -2.84 25.78 -12.94
CA ALA A 89 -4.13 25.89 -12.25
C ALA A 89 -4.97 24.59 -12.38
N PHE A 90 -4.98 23.98 -13.57
CA PHE A 90 -5.70 22.72 -13.80
C PHE A 90 -5.07 21.55 -13.05
N ASN A 91 -3.74 21.43 -13.04
CA ASN A 91 -3.06 20.37 -12.29
C ASN A 91 -3.20 20.56 -10.77
N MET A 92 -3.23 21.80 -10.28
CA MET A 92 -3.47 22.08 -8.87
C MET A 92 -4.92 21.78 -8.47
N PHE A 93 -5.90 22.07 -9.34
CA PHE A 93 -7.28 21.62 -9.15
C PHE A 93 -7.40 20.10 -9.09
N LEU A 94 -6.71 19.38 -9.98
CA LEU A 94 -6.67 17.91 -9.96
C LEU A 94 -6.10 17.37 -8.65
N VAL A 95 -4.99 17.91 -8.15
CA VAL A 95 -4.42 17.50 -6.85
C VAL A 95 -5.44 17.66 -5.73
N VAL A 96 -6.09 18.82 -5.63
CA VAL A 96 -7.09 19.09 -4.58
C VAL A 96 -8.30 18.16 -4.72
N ALA A 97 -8.81 17.98 -5.94
CA ALA A 97 -9.93 17.08 -6.21
C ALA A 97 -9.62 15.64 -5.77
N TRP A 98 -8.43 15.14 -6.11
CA TRP A 98 -8.02 13.79 -5.73
C TRP A 98 -7.75 13.62 -4.23
N ILE A 99 -7.34 14.67 -3.53
CA ILE A 99 -7.24 14.66 -2.06
C ILE A 99 -8.64 14.54 -1.44
N ILE A 100 -9.62 15.29 -1.95
CA ILE A 100 -11.01 15.22 -1.47
C ILE A 100 -11.59 13.82 -1.71
N VAL A 101 -11.38 13.25 -2.90
CA VAL A 101 -11.80 11.87 -3.21
C VAL A 101 -11.14 10.86 -2.28
N GLY A 102 -9.85 11.02 -1.99
CA GLY A 102 -9.14 10.17 -1.02
C GLY A 102 -9.74 10.24 0.38
N LEU A 103 -10.07 11.45 0.86
CA LEU A 103 -10.74 11.63 2.16
C LEU A 103 -12.11 10.96 2.20
N LEU A 104 -12.90 11.08 1.14
CA LEU A 104 -14.19 10.39 1.02
C LEU A 104 -14.03 8.87 1.02
N ALA A 105 -13.00 8.34 0.34
CA ALA A 105 -12.67 6.93 0.35
C ALA A 105 -12.27 6.43 1.76
N CYS A 106 -11.52 7.24 2.53
CA CYS A 106 -11.22 6.94 3.93
C CYS A 106 -12.47 6.85 4.80
N ILE A 107 -13.42 7.76 4.62
CA ILE A 107 -14.69 7.73 5.35
C ILE A 107 -15.50 6.47 4.98
N GLY A 108 -15.55 6.12 3.69
CA GLY A 108 -16.21 4.90 3.23
C GLY A 108 -15.61 3.63 3.83
N ALA A 109 -14.28 3.52 3.82
CA ALA A 109 -13.58 2.38 4.42
C ALA A 109 -13.79 2.29 5.94
N LEU A 110 -13.78 3.42 6.65
CA LEU A 110 -14.08 3.47 8.09
C LEU A 110 -15.51 2.98 8.38
N ARG A 111 -16.49 3.38 7.58
CA ARG A 111 -17.87 2.88 7.69
C ARG A 111 -17.92 1.37 7.53
N ASP A 112 -17.25 0.81 6.52
CA ASP A 112 -17.24 -0.64 6.29
C ASP A 112 -16.60 -1.39 7.45
N VAL A 113 -15.51 -0.87 8.02
CA VAL A 113 -14.89 -1.44 9.22
C VAL A 113 -15.88 -1.44 10.40
N ILE A 114 -16.61 -0.34 10.61
CA ILE A 114 -17.62 -0.24 11.70
C ILE A 114 -18.78 -1.21 11.48
N VAL A 115 -19.28 -1.35 10.25
CA VAL A 115 -20.39 -2.26 9.93
C VAL A 115 -19.98 -3.72 10.11
N ILE A 116 -18.78 -4.10 9.65
CA ILE A 116 -18.26 -5.46 9.83
C ILE A 116 -17.96 -5.72 11.31
N ALA A 117 -17.41 -4.74 12.04
CA ALA A 117 -17.21 -4.84 13.49
C ALA A 117 -18.53 -4.97 14.27
N SER A 118 -19.58 -4.26 13.86
CA SER A 118 -20.93 -4.36 14.46
C SER A 118 -21.61 -5.70 14.17
N SER A 119 -21.22 -6.39 13.10
CA SER A 119 -21.73 -7.73 12.74
C SER A 119 -20.93 -8.85 13.42
N TYR A 120 -19.76 -8.53 13.97
CA TYR A 120 -18.90 -9.46 14.70
C TYR A 120 -19.35 -9.57 16.17
N HIS A 121 -20.39 -10.36 16.42
CA HIS A 121 -20.69 -10.87 17.77
C HIS A 121 -19.68 -11.97 18.10
N PHE A 122 -18.62 -11.65 18.85
CA PHE A 122 -17.69 -12.66 19.38
C PHE A 122 -18.28 -13.52 20.52
N PHE A 123 -19.49 -13.18 21.01
CA PHE A 123 -20.27 -13.99 21.95
C PHE A 123 -21.77 -13.86 21.67
N SER A 124 -22.31 -14.84 20.95
CA SER A 124 -23.55 -15.53 21.30
C SER A 124 -23.39 -17.00 20.93
#